data_AF-A0A1M3M3R6-F1
#
_entry.id   AF-A0A1M3M3R6-F1
#
_cell.length_a   1.000
_cell.length_b   1.000
_cell.length_c   1.000
_cell.angle_alpha   90.00
_cell.angle_beta   90.00
_cell.angle_gamma   90.00
#
_symmetry.space_group_name_H-M   'P 1'
#
loop_
_entity.id
_entity.type
_entity.pdbx_description
1 polymer ?
#
loop_
_entity_poly.entity_id
_entity_poly.type
_entity_poly.pdbx_seq_one_letter_code
_entity_poly.pdbx_strand_id
1 'polypeptide(L)' 'MGIAFPEGSVSVTTADGDIVILRICDLCGAAVVEAEGTDLAFHKRWHRLTGSANWVDPATGNLHGPGNPLSPR' A
#
# COMPACT_ATOMS: atom_id res chain seq x y z
N MET A 1 -18.02 -0.77 3.35
CA MET A 1 -17.12 -1.93 3.18
C MET A 1 -15.79 -1.39 2.70
N GLY A 2 -14.69 -1.64 3.43
CA GLY A 2 -13.35 -1.21 3.00
C GLY A 2 -12.79 -2.13 1.92
N ILE A 3 -11.96 -1.59 1.03
CA ILE A 3 -11.15 -2.40 0.10
C ILE A 3 -10.09 -3.12 0.94
N ALA A 4 -10.04 -4.45 0.84
CA ALA A 4 -8.99 -5.24 1.45
C ALA A 4 -7.90 -5.47 0.40
N PHE A 5 -6.67 -5.07 0.72
CA PHE A 5 -5.51 -5.37 -0.11
C PHE A 5 -4.90 -6.70 0.30
N PRO A 6 -4.38 -7.50 -0.65
CA PRO A 6 -3.73 -8.77 -0.32
C PRO A 6 -2.53 -8.55 0.61
N GLU A 7 -2.46 -9.35 1.67
CA GLU A 7 -1.31 -9.37 2.56
C GLU A 7 -0.18 -10.26 2.01
N GLY A 8 1.06 -9.95 2.39
CA GLY A 8 2.23 -10.75 2.03
C GLY A 8 3.11 -10.13 0.95
N SER A 9 3.95 -10.96 0.33
CA SER A 9 4.88 -10.56 -0.72
C SER A 9 4.69 -11.39 -1.97
N VAL A 10 4.86 -10.77 -3.13
CA VAL A 10 4.91 -11.42 -4.44
C VAL A 10 6.35 -11.38 -4.93
N SER A 11 6.91 -12.51 -5.35
CA SER A 11 8.22 -12.56 -6.02
C SER A 11 8.05 -12.55 -7.53
N VAL A 12 8.78 -11.69 -8.22
CA VAL A 12 8.85 -11.64 -9.68
C VAL A 12 10.27 -11.99 -10.10
N THR A 13 10.42 -12.96 -10.98
CA THR A 13 11.71 -13.28 -11.61
C THR A 13 11.85 -12.50 -12.91
N THR A 14 12.92 -11.73 -13.07
CA THR A 14 13.21 -11.01 -14.31
C THR A 14 13.64 -11.98 -15.41
N ALA A 15 13.63 -11.54 -16.67
CA ALA A 15 14.12 -12.35 -17.78
C ALA A 15 15.59 -12.76 -17.61
N ASP A 16 16.37 -11.96 -16.88
CA ASP A 16 17.78 -12.18 -16.60
C ASP A 16 18.02 -13.06 -15.36
N GLY A 17 16.95 -13.46 -14.67
CA GLY A 17 16.99 -14.38 -13.52
C GLY A 17 17.01 -13.69 -12.15
N ASP A 18 16.99 -12.36 -12.09
CA ASP A 18 16.94 -11.63 -10.82
C ASP A 18 15.57 -11.80 -10.13
N ILE A 19 15.56 -11.82 -8.80
CA ILE A 19 14.32 -11.90 -8.04
C ILE A 19 14.02 -10.53 -7.42
N VAL A 20 12.87 -9.96 -7.80
CA VAL A 20 12.32 -8.76 -7.20
C VAL A 20 11.19 -9.14 -6.28
N ILE A 21 11.24 -8.66 -5.03
CA ILE A 21 10.16 -8.84 -4.07
C ILE A 21 9.26 -7.60 -4.13
N LEU A 22 7.96 -7.82 -4.33
CA LEU A 22 6.93 -6.79 -4.26
C LEU A 22 6.12 -6.98 -2.99
N ARG A 23 5.85 -5.88 -2.27
CA ARG A 23 4.95 -5.83 -1.13
C ARG A 23 3.77 -4.94 -1.47
N ILE A 24 2.56 -5.33 -1.08
CA ILE A 24 1.40 -4.47 -1.26
C ILE A 24 1.25 -3.57 -0.04
N CYS A 25 1.12 -2.27 -0.25
CA CYS A 25 0.81 -1.33 0.81
C CYS A 25 -0.65 -1.51 1.24
N ASP A 26 -0.86 -1.87 2.49
CA ASP A 26 -2.16 -2.01 3.16
C ASP A 26 -2.95 -0.70 3.30
N LEU A 27 -2.33 0.45 3.05
CA LEU A 27 -2.97 1.77 3.14
C LEU A 27 -3.55 2.24 1.81
N CYS A 28 -2.88 1.96 0.68
CA CYS A 28 -3.24 2.51 -0.62
C CYS A 28 -3.30 1.48 -1.76
N GLY A 29 -2.90 0.23 -1.52
CA GLY A 29 -2.89 -0.84 -2.51
C GLY A 29 -1.72 -0.81 -3.48
N ALA A 30 -0.79 0.14 -3.36
CA ALA A 30 0.38 0.20 -4.23
C ALA A 30 1.30 -1.01 -4.03
N ALA A 31 1.74 -1.61 -5.13
CA ALA A 31 2.85 -2.56 -5.10
C ALA A 31 4.16 -1.78 -4.96
N VAL A 32 4.87 -2.00 -3.87
CA VAL A 32 6.17 -1.41 -3.56
C VAL A 32 7.24 -2.46 -3.79
N VAL A 33 8.23 -2.14 -4.62
CA VAL A 33 9.43 -2.96 -4.77
C VAL A 33 10.18 -2.92 -3.45
N GLU A 34 10.50 -4.07 -2.88
CA GLU A 34 11.25 -4.20 -1.65
C GLU A 34 12.74 -4.33 -1.97
N ALA A 35 13.47 -3.20 -1.94
CA ALA A 35 14.92 -3.23 -1.83
C ALA A 35 15.34 -3.16 -0.35
N GLU A 36 16.04 -4.20 0.10
CA GLU A 36 16.70 -4.27 1.43
C GLU A 36 15.79 -4.05 2.66
N GLY A 37 14.47 -4.24 2.53
CA GLY A 37 13.53 -4.10 3.66
C GLY A 37 13.14 -2.66 3.99
N THR A 38 13.57 -1.68 3.18
CA THR A 38 13.45 -0.25 3.53
C THR A 38 12.37 0.49 2.74
N ASP A 39 12.04 0.04 1.53
CA ASP A 39 11.18 0.78 0.62
C ASP A 39 9.71 0.78 1.06
N LEU A 40 9.20 -0.36 1.54
CA LEU A 40 7.85 -0.40 2.12
C LEU A 40 7.77 0.48 3.39
N ALA A 41 8.80 0.45 4.23
CA ALA A 41 8.86 1.25 5.44
C ALA A 41 8.90 2.76 5.11
N PHE A 42 9.69 3.15 4.11
CA PHE A 42 9.75 4.51 3.59
C PHE A 42 8.40 4.93 3.00
N HIS A 43 7.77 4.09 2.19
CA HIS A 43 6.45 4.35 1.60
C HIS A 43 5.38 4.58 2.67
N LYS A 44 5.34 3.73 3.70
CA LYS A 44 4.44 3.91 4.87
C LYS A 44 4.77 5.17 5.67
N ARG A 45 6.04 5.59 5.73
CA ARG A 45 6.44 6.87 6.36
C ARG A 45 5.97 8.07 5.53
N TRP A 46 6.09 8.01 4.20
CA TRP A 46 5.60 9.05 3.31
C TRP A 46 4.10 9.29 3.50
N HIS A 47 3.30 8.22 3.54
CA HIS A 47 1.87 8.30 3.86
C HIS A 47 1.57 9.02 5.18
N ARG A 48 2.32 8.70 6.24
CA ARG A 48 2.15 9.35 7.55
C ARG A 48 2.49 10.84 7.51
N LEU A 49 3.48 11.23 6.70
CA LEU A 49 3.92 12.63 6.60
C LEU A 49 3.01 13.48 5.73
N THR A 50 2.47 12.93 4.65
CA THR A 50 1.67 13.70 3.66
C THR A 50 0.16 13.52 3.85
N GLY A 51 -0.26 12.55 4.65
CA GLY A 51 -1.66 12.16 4.75
C GLY A 51 -2.16 11.46 3.50
N SER A 52 -1.30 11.06 2.55
CA SER A 52 -1.71 10.43 1.29
C SER A 52 -2.26 9.01 1.45
N ALA A 53 -2.24 8.44 2.66
CA ALA A 53 -3.02 7.26 2.98
C ALA A 53 -4.53 7.55 2.92
N ASN A 54 -4.93 8.82 2.93
CA ASN A 54 -6.29 9.29 2.77
C ASN A 54 -6.66 9.29 1.28
N TRP A 55 -6.88 8.11 0.72
CA TRP A 55 -7.37 7.99 -0.64
C TRP A 55 -8.90 8.11 -0.65
N VAL A 56 -9.47 8.89 -1.57
CA VAL A 56 -10.92 8.98 -1.76
C VAL A 56 -11.30 8.12 -2.95
N ASP A 57 -12.19 7.16 -2.75
CA ASP A 57 -12.73 6.36 -3.84
C ASP A 57 -13.52 7.26 -4.80
N PRO A 58 -13.09 7.43 -6.06
CA PRO A 58 -13.79 8.31 -7.00
C PRO A 58 -15.18 7.78 -7.40
N ALA A 59 -15.44 6.47 -7.26
CA ALA A 59 -16.73 5.89 -7.56
C ALA A 59 -17.74 6.06 -6.41
N THR A 60 -17.27 6.09 -5.17
CA THR A 60 -18.16 6.11 -3.98
C THR A 60 -18.01 7.34 -3.09
N GLY A 61 -17.01 8.18 -3.33
CA GLY A 61 -16.67 9.35 -2.50
C GLY A 61 -16.15 9.01 -1.11
N ASN A 62 -15.90 7.72 -0.83
CA ASN A 62 -15.51 7.29 0.51
C ASN A 62 -14.02 7.56 0.74
N LEU A 63 -13.71 8.19 1.86
CA LEU A 63 -12.35 8.29 2.36
C LEU A 63 -11.89 6.90 2.85
N HIS A 64 -10.75 6.43 2.38
CA HIS A 64 -10.05 5.27 2.92
C HIS A 64 -8.86 5.81 3.72
N GLY A 65 -8.81 5.52 5.03
CA GLY A 65 -7.75 6.01 5.92
C GLY A 65 -8.26 6.51 7.28
N PRO A 66 -7.34 6.95 8.17
CA PRO A 66 -7.68 7.52 9.47
C PRO A 66 -8.55 8.77 9.31
N GLY A 67 -9.77 8.74 9.86
CA GLY A 67 -10.77 9.81 9.69
C GLY A 67 -11.96 9.41 8.83
N ASN A 68 -11.95 8.23 8.20
CA ASN A 68 -13.15 7.65 7.62
C ASN A 68 -14.18 7.33 8.73
N PRO A 69 -15.40 7.90 8.70
CA PRO A 69 -16.45 7.57 9.68
C PRO A 69 -16.90 6.10 9.63
N LEU A 70 -16.51 5.36 8.59
CA LEU A 70 -16.85 3.96 8.36
C LEU A 70 -15.68 2.98 8.60
N SER A 71 -14.48 3.45 8.96
CA SER A 71 -13.38 2.56 9.37
C SER A 71 -13.43 2.31 10.89
N PRO A 72 -13.43 1.05 11.36
CA PRO A 72 -13.35 0.76 12.78
C PRO A 72 -12.00 1.25 13.34
N ARG A 73 -12.03 1.80 14.55
CA ARG A 73 -10.82 2.19 15.31
C ARG A 73 -10.08 0.96 15.83
#